data_AF-A0A9D8H3S7-F1
#
_entry.id   AF-A0A9D8H3S7-F1
#
_cell.length_a   1.000
_cell.length_b   1.000
_cell.length_c   1.000
_cell.angle_alpha   90.00
_cell.angle_beta   90.00
_cell.angle_gamma   90.00
#
_symmetry.space_group_name_H-M   'P 1'
#
loop_
_entity.id
_entity.type
_entity.pdbx_description
1 polymer ?
#
loop_
_entity_poly.entity_id
_entity_poly.type
_entity_poly.pdbx_seq_one_letter_code
_entity_poly.pdbx_strand_id
1 'polypeptide(L)'
;MKRTSIMLGAVVAALAITAPQAAAQKAQASGVKCPSSFRVLHNDRIGPAVLPAGQYTITTQRPGLACATASSLFTRFLVDYDGRLPDGWVVIAQGQGRAKFTQNGQAGFTVARTGGGQHKPNTYGSVCPGSFQVLHNDTIGPLSFPRGSYRIVIPRGSIILCGPAFKLFKQFLNYPDGVLPKNWRLKPSVALFFKPANAQRKKFRVDPAT
;
A
#
# COMPACT_ATOMS: atom_id res chain seq x y z
N MET A 1 33.38 -18.22 79.40
CA MET A 1 34.61 -17.55 78.92
C MET A 1 34.26 -16.67 77.72
N LYS A 2 34.53 -15.36 77.82
CA LYS A 2 35.03 -14.39 76.80
C LYS A 2 34.74 -14.71 75.31
N ARG A 3 34.21 -13.84 74.44
CA ARG A 3 34.14 -12.36 74.36
C ARG A 3 33.08 -11.94 73.32
N THR A 4 32.37 -10.87 73.63
CA THR A 4 31.56 -10.03 72.74
C THR A 4 32.40 -9.38 71.64
N SER A 5 31.88 -9.29 70.42
CA SER A 5 32.33 -8.32 69.39
C SER A 5 31.15 -7.94 68.51
N ILE A 6 30.80 -6.66 68.56
CA ILE A 6 29.86 -5.93 67.70
C ILE A 6 30.70 -5.22 66.63
N MET A 7 30.22 -5.16 65.37
CA MET A 7 30.35 -4.07 64.38
C MET A 7 29.94 -4.61 62.99
N LEU A 8 28.81 -4.18 62.41
CA LEU A 8 28.54 -2.97 61.59
C LEU A 8 28.88 -3.12 60.10
N GLY A 9 27.87 -2.90 59.24
CA GLY A 9 27.99 -2.54 57.81
C GLY A 9 27.47 -3.60 56.84
N ALA A 10 26.65 -3.33 55.83
CA ALA A 10 25.96 -2.13 55.39
C ALA A 10 24.71 -2.57 54.62
N VAL A 11 23.56 -1.95 54.89
CA VAL A 11 22.32 -2.14 54.12
C VAL A 11 22.44 -1.31 52.85
N VAL A 12 22.64 -1.96 51.70
CA VAL A 12 22.53 -1.28 50.40
C VAL A 12 21.05 -1.12 50.07
N ALA A 13 20.48 0.03 50.43
CA ALA A 13 19.17 0.45 49.99
C ALA A 13 19.25 0.84 48.49
N ALA A 14 18.81 -0.05 47.62
CA ALA A 14 18.63 0.25 46.20
C ALA A 14 17.44 1.21 46.04
N LEU A 15 17.75 2.50 45.87
CA LEU A 15 16.79 3.52 45.43
C LEU A 15 16.33 3.18 44.00
N ALA A 16 15.18 2.53 43.88
CA ALA A 16 14.48 2.39 42.62
C ALA A 16 13.94 3.76 42.21
N ILE A 17 14.66 4.44 41.32
CA ILE A 17 14.19 5.65 40.65
C ILE A 17 13.03 5.23 39.75
N THR A 18 11.79 5.35 40.25
CA THR A 18 10.59 5.21 39.42
C THR A 18 10.50 6.45 38.53
N ALA A 19 11.11 6.38 37.35
CA ALA A 19 10.86 7.36 36.31
C ALA A 19 9.36 7.30 35.95
N PRO A 20 8.65 8.45 35.86
CA PRO A 20 7.31 8.46 35.32
C PRO A 20 7.41 8.06 33.85
N GLN A 21 6.98 6.83 33.54
CA GLN A 21 6.65 6.45 32.18
C GLN A 21 5.48 7.35 31.75
N ALA A 22 5.81 8.48 31.13
CA ALA A 22 4.89 9.20 30.27
C ALA A 22 4.58 8.26 29.10
N ALA A 23 3.58 7.39 29.30
CA ALA A 23 2.94 6.68 28.23
C ALA A 23 2.44 7.74 27.25
N ALA A 24 3.15 7.90 26.13
CA ALA A 24 2.67 8.67 25.01
C ALA A 24 1.37 8.01 24.52
N GLN A 25 0.25 8.44 25.09
CA GLN A 25 -1.07 8.16 24.57
C GLN A 25 -1.08 8.79 23.17
N LYS A 26 -0.88 7.97 22.14
CA LYS A 26 -1.24 8.33 20.78
C LYS A 26 -2.74 8.62 20.84
N ALA A 27 -3.11 9.90 20.92
CA ALA A 27 -4.49 10.32 20.83
C ALA A 27 -5.09 9.70 19.57
N GLN A 28 -5.90 8.65 19.72
CA GLN A 28 -6.75 8.19 18.65
C GLN A 28 -7.80 9.28 18.46
N ALA A 29 -7.53 10.22 17.55
CA ALA A 29 -8.58 11.08 17.02
C ALA A 29 -9.67 10.17 16.46
N SER A 30 -10.83 10.15 17.11
CA SER A 30 -12.02 9.41 16.69
C SER A 30 -12.45 9.98 15.34
N GLY A 31 -12.01 9.33 14.26
CA GLY A 31 -12.37 9.75 12.91
C GLY A 31 -13.86 9.56 12.65
N VAL A 32 -14.45 10.43 11.84
CA VAL A 32 -15.84 10.33 11.40
C VAL A 32 -15.91 9.43 10.17
N LYS A 33 -16.63 8.32 10.27
CA LYS A 33 -16.88 7.43 9.14
C LYS A 33 -17.87 8.08 8.19
N CYS A 34 -17.53 8.13 6.90
CA CYS A 34 -18.42 8.65 5.89
C CYS A 34 -19.58 7.66 5.64
N PRO A 35 -20.83 8.16 5.53
CA PRO A 35 -22.01 7.32 5.45
C PRO A 35 -22.11 6.55 4.12
N SER A 36 -21.58 7.13 3.04
CA SER A 36 -21.56 6.50 1.71
C SER A 36 -20.30 5.67 1.50
N SER A 37 -20.47 4.50 0.88
CA SER A 37 -19.33 3.69 0.42
C SER A 37 -18.75 4.24 -0.89
N PHE A 38 -17.43 4.31 -0.98
CA PHE A 38 -16.72 4.65 -2.21
C PHE A 38 -16.39 3.38 -3.01
N ARG A 39 -16.52 3.40 -4.34
CA ARG A 39 -16.16 2.25 -5.19
C ARG A 39 -14.90 2.53 -6.01
N VAL A 40 -13.85 1.76 -5.74
CA VAL A 40 -12.68 1.71 -6.63
C VAL A 40 -13.00 0.72 -7.75
N LEU A 41 -12.90 1.18 -9.00
CA LEU A 41 -13.34 0.41 -10.18
C LEU A 41 -12.28 -0.58 -10.69
N HIS A 42 -11.00 -0.28 -10.47
CA HIS A 42 -9.87 -1.09 -10.92
C HIS A 42 -8.96 -1.42 -9.73
N ASN A 43 -8.03 -2.39 -9.87
CA ASN A 43 -6.96 -2.46 -8.87
C ASN A 43 -6.01 -1.31 -9.18
N ASP A 44 -6.11 -0.26 -8.38
CA ASP A 44 -5.40 1.00 -8.53
C ASP A 44 -4.30 1.10 -7.48
N ARG A 45 -3.37 2.04 -7.69
CA ARG A 45 -2.24 2.31 -6.80
C ARG A 45 -2.02 3.81 -6.67
N ILE A 46 -1.54 4.23 -5.51
CA ILE A 46 -1.16 5.62 -5.21
C ILE A 46 0.17 5.55 -4.46
N GLY A 47 1.27 5.71 -5.19
CA GLY A 47 2.62 5.46 -4.67
C GLY A 47 2.72 4.05 -4.04
N PRO A 48 3.04 3.94 -2.74
CA PRO A 48 3.10 2.65 -2.05
C PRO A 48 1.73 2.04 -1.71
N ALA A 49 0.65 2.83 -1.76
CA ALA A 49 -0.68 2.33 -1.40
C ALA A 49 -1.27 1.49 -2.52
N VAL A 50 -1.69 0.29 -2.16
CA VAL A 50 -2.33 -0.68 -3.05
C VAL A 50 -3.83 -0.68 -2.75
N LEU A 51 -4.65 -0.33 -3.74
CA LEU A 51 -6.09 -0.16 -3.60
C LEU A 51 -6.81 -1.07 -4.60
N PRO A 52 -7.03 -2.36 -4.25
CA PRO A 52 -7.77 -3.29 -5.10
C PRO A 52 -9.20 -2.79 -5.39
N ALA A 53 -9.75 -3.18 -6.54
CA ALA A 53 -11.13 -2.86 -6.88
C ALA A 53 -12.10 -3.35 -5.79
N GLY A 54 -13.13 -2.57 -5.51
CA GLY A 54 -14.13 -2.90 -4.50
C GLY A 54 -14.70 -1.70 -3.77
N GLN A 55 -15.48 -2.00 -2.73
CA GLN A 55 -16.09 -0.99 -1.86
C GLN A 55 -15.11 -0.59 -0.77
N TYR A 56 -15.06 0.70 -0.48
CA TYR A 56 -14.22 1.33 0.52
C TYR A 56 -15.07 2.18 1.44
N THR A 57 -14.73 2.13 2.72
CA THR A 57 -15.10 3.14 3.69
C THR A 57 -14.04 4.23 3.69
N ILE A 58 -14.49 5.49 3.69
CA ILE A 58 -13.66 6.65 3.96
C ILE A 58 -13.94 7.10 5.41
N THR A 59 -12.88 7.45 6.15
CA THR A 59 -13.00 7.97 7.52
C THR A 59 -12.18 9.24 7.61
N THR A 60 -12.83 10.38 7.84
CA THR A 60 -12.15 11.66 8.02
C THR A 60 -11.58 11.73 9.43
N GLN A 61 -10.33 12.13 9.56
CA GLN A 61 -9.63 12.21 10.84
C GLN A 61 -9.42 13.67 11.27
N ARG A 62 -9.63 14.62 10.35
CA ARG A 62 -9.50 16.05 10.59
C ARG A 62 -10.87 16.68 10.91
N PRO A 63 -10.99 17.44 12.01
CA PRO A 63 -12.15 18.31 12.24
C PRO A 63 -12.34 19.28 11.06
N GLY A 64 -13.56 19.39 10.53
CA GLY A 64 -13.89 20.28 9.40
C GLY A 64 -13.61 19.70 8.01
N LEU A 65 -12.98 18.53 7.86
CA LEU A 65 -12.89 17.85 6.57
C LEU A 65 -14.20 17.10 6.29
N ALA A 66 -14.98 17.59 5.33
CA ALA A 66 -16.24 16.96 4.93
C ALA A 66 -16.02 15.66 4.13
N CYS A 67 -16.95 14.72 4.27
CA CYS A 67 -16.92 13.43 3.56
C CYS A 67 -16.97 13.57 2.04
N ALA A 68 -17.70 14.56 1.51
CA ALA A 68 -17.73 14.85 0.08
C ALA A 68 -16.35 15.29 -0.42
N THR A 69 -15.66 16.16 0.32
CA THR A 69 -14.30 16.61 0.02
C THR A 69 -13.32 15.45 0.07
N ALA A 70 -13.38 14.61 1.12
CA ALA A 70 -12.50 13.43 1.22
C ALA A 70 -12.73 12.44 0.08
N SER A 71 -13.98 12.23 -0.34
CA SER A 71 -14.31 11.39 -1.51
C SER A 71 -13.76 11.96 -2.81
N SER A 72 -13.90 13.27 -3.02
CA SER A 72 -13.36 13.95 -4.21
C SER A 72 -11.84 13.89 -4.28
N LEU A 73 -11.17 14.15 -3.15
CA LEU A 73 -9.72 13.98 -3.02
C LEU A 73 -9.30 12.54 -3.30
N PHE A 74 -10.02 11.56 -2.77
CA PHE A 74 -9.70 10.16 -3.02
C PHE A 74 -9.82 9.79 -4.52
N THR A 75 -10.85 10.26 -5.22
CA THR A 75 -10.97 10.12 -6.67
C THR A 75 -9.77 10.73 -7.41
N ARG A 76 -9.35 11.94 -7.02
CA ARG A 76 -8.19 12.61 -7.61
C ARG A 76 -6.90 11.82 -7.35
N PHE A 77 -6.69 11.38 -6.12
CA PHE A 77 -5.45 10.66 -5.78
C PHE A 77 -5.36 9.30 -6.48
N LEU A 78 -6.48 8.65 -6.80
CA LEU A 78 -6.48 7.42 -7.60
C LEU A 78 -5.91 7.63 -9.02
N VAL A 79 -5.92 8.86 -9.55
CA VAL A 79 -5.26 9.19 -10.83
C VAL A 79 -3.81 9.67 -10.65
N ASP A 80 -3.43 10.09 -9.44
CA ASP A 80 -2.05 10.47 -9.04
C ASP A 80 -1.26 9.24 -8.58
N TYR A 81 -1.14 8.26 -9.48
CA TYR A 81 -0.64 6.92 -9.18
C TYR A 81 0.80 6.86 -8.67
N ASP A 82 1.61 7.88 -8.94
CA ASP A 82 3.02 7.98 -8.52
C ASP A 82 3.16 8.34 -7.03
N GLY A 83 2.05 8.68 -6.37
CA GLY A 83 2.03 9.09 -4.97
C GLY A 83 2.48 10.54 -4.73
N ARG A 84 2.74 11.32 -5.80
CA ARG A 84 3.03 12.75 -5.72
C ARG A 84 1.72 13.53 -5.67
N LEU A 85 1.12 13.56 -4.49
CA LEU A 85 -0.15 14.23 -4.30
C LEU A 85 0.03 15.75 -4.20
N PRO A 86 -0.94 16.54 -4.70
CA PRO A 86 -0.89 18.00 -4.68
C PRO A 86 -1.02 18.57 -3.26
N ASP A 87 -0.75 19.86 -3.09
CA ASP A 87 -1.13 20.65 -1.90
C ASP A 87 -0.65 20.08 -0.55
N GLY A 88 0.53 19.46 -0.56
CA GLY A 88 1.17 18.88 0.62
C GLY A 88 0.52 17.58 1.12
N TRP A 89 -0.33 16.96 0.29
CA TRP A 89 -0.88 15.64 0.58
C TRP A 89 0.19 14.55 0.47
N VAL A 90 0.09 13.58 1.37
CA VAL A 90 0.97 12.41 1.42
C VAL A 90 0.11 11.18 1.67
N VAL A 91 0.36 10.14 0.89
CA VAL A 91 -0.23 8.82 1.06
C VAL A 91 0.71 7.91 1.86
N ILE A 92 0.14 7.20 2.83
CA ILE A 92 0.83 6.23 3.67
C ILE A 92 0.09 4.90 3.52
N ALA A 93 0.77 3.91 2.95
CA ALA A 93 0.21 2.57 2.80
C ALA A 93 0.04 1.91 4.18
N GLN A 94 -1.11 1.27 4.42
CA GLN A 94 -1.40 0.57 5.69
C GLN A 94 -1.72 -0.92 5.46
N GLY A 95 -1.14 -1.49 4.41
CA GLY A 95 -1.48 -2.82 3.90
C GLY A 95 -2.38 -2.76 2.66
N GLN A 96 -2.73 -3.93 2.13
CA GLN A 96 -3.57 -4.00 0.94
C GLN A 96 -5.00 -3.48 1.23
N GLY A 97 -5.51 -2.62 0.34
CA GLY A 97 -6.85 -2.04 0.46
C GLY A 97 -6.98 -1.04 1.62
N ARG A 98 -5.87 -0.57 2.19
CA ARG A 98 -5.86 0.40 3.29
C ARG A 98 -4.81 1.48 3.06
N ALA A 99 -5.21 2.73 3.20
CA ALA A 99 -4.28 3.86 3.12
C ALA A 99 -4.70 4.98 4.06
N LYS A 100 -3.71 5.73 4.53
CA LYS A 100 -3.88 6.98 5.27
C LYS A 100 -3.39 8.13 4.41
N PHE A 101 -4.16 9.20 4.37
CA PHE A 101 -3.82 10.44 3.70
C PHE A 101 -3.65 11.55 4.74
N THR A 102 -2.50 12.19 4.72
CA THR A 102 -2.17 13.34 5.57
C THR A 102 -1.88 14.54 4.69
N GLN A 103 -2.12 15.75 5.19
CA GLN A 103 -1.79 16.97 4.48
C GLN A 103 -0.97 17.87 5.41
N ASN A 104 0.22 18.29 4.97
CA ASN A 104 1.14 19.12 5.75
C ASN A 104 1.40 18.57 7.16
N GLY A 105 1.60 17.24 7.27
CA GLY A 105 1.84 16.54 8.54
C GLY A 105 0.60 16.33 9.42
N GLN A 106 -0.52 16.97 9.11
CA GLN A 106 -1.77 16.79 9.86
C GLN A 106 -2.60 15.62 9.29
N ALA A 107 -3.33 14.92 10.16
CA ALA A 107 -4.27 13.89 9.75
C ALA A 107 -5.29 14.47 8.75
N GLY A 108 -5.62 13.71 7.70
CA GLY A 108 -6.64 14.07 6.71
C GLY A 108 -7.77 13.06 6.75
N PHE A 109 -7.62 11.95 6.04
CA PHE A 109 -8.58 10.84 6.04
C PHE A 109 -7.89 9.49 5.82
N THR A 110 -8.58 8.40 6.15
CA THR A 110 -8.17 7.03 5.85
C THR A 110 -9.19 6.37 4.95
N VAL A 111 -8.73 5.40 4.16
CA VAL A 111 -9.59 4.51 3.39
C VAL A 111 -9.33 3.07 3.80
N ALA A 112 -10.39 2.28 3.89
CA ALA A 112 -10.32 0.87 4.16
C ALA A 112 -11.33 0.11 3.29
N ARG A 113 -10.85 -0.89 2.56
CA ARG A 113 -11.68 -1.76 1.75
C ARG A 113 -12.64 -2.54 2.65
N THR A 114 -13.94 -2.48 2.36
CA THR A 114 -15.00 -3.16 3.12
C THR A 114 -15.67 -4.30 2.37
N GLY A 115 -15.39 -4.47 1.08
CA GLY A 115 -15.95 -5.56 0.29
C GLY A 115 -15.37 -5.64 -1.11
N GLY A 116 -15.29 -6.86 -1.65
CA GLY A 116 -14.74 -7.11 -2.98
C GLY A 116 -15.79 -7.08 -4.06
N GLY A 117 -15.71 -6.08 -4.94
CA GLY A 117 -16.51 -6.05 -6.16
C GLY A 117 -16.13 -7.24 -7.05
N GLN A 118 -17.13 -7.79 -7.74
CA GLN A 118 -16.94 -8.77 -8.81
C GLN A 118 -16.09 -8.13 -9.92
N HIS A 119 -14.76 -8.19 -9.82
CA HIS A 119 -13.93 -8.13 -11.01
C HIS A 119 -14.12 -9.47 -11.68
N LYS A 120 -15.17 -9.60 -12.51
CA LYS A 120 -15.26 -10.72 -13.43
C LYS A 120 -14.00 -10.64 -14.30
N PRO A 121 -13.09 -11.63 -14.24
CA PRO A 121 -11.91 -11.65 -15.10
C PRO A 121 -12.30 -11.57 -16.59
N ASN A 122 -13.52 -12.03 -16.90
CA ASN A 122 -14.02 -12.24 -18.25
C ASN A 122 -14.12 -10.98 -19.14
N THR A 123 -14.13 -9.75 -18.62
CA THR A 123 -14.17 -8.55 -19.47
C THR A 123 -12.78 -8.08 -19.89
N TYR A 124 -11.74 -8.34 -19.08
CA TYR A 124 -10.40 -7.78 -19.28
C TYR A 124 -9.32 -8.79 -19.66
N GLY A 125 -9.43 -10.09 -19.34
CA GLY A 125 -8.38 -11.07 -19.65
C GLY A 125 -8.45 -12.38 -18.85
N SER A 126 -7.42 -13.22 -18.95
CA SER A 126 -7.28 -14.44 -18.15
C SER A 126 -6.27 -14.24 -17.01
N VAL A 127 -6.58 -14.78 -15.83
CA VAL A 127 -5.62 -14.82 -14.72
C VAL A 127 -4.72 -16.04 -14.91
N CYS A 128 -3.42 -15.85 -14.77
CA CYS A 128 -2.47 -16.95 -14.84
C CYS A 128 -2.61 -17.90 -13.65
N PRO A 129 -2.44 -19.21 -13.84
CA PRO A 129 -2.41 -20.15 -12.74
C PRO A 129 -1.20 -19.86 -11.84
N GLY A 130 -1.42 -19.95 -10.51
CA GLY A 130 -0.43 -19.66 -9.49
C GLY A 130 -0.27 -18.17 -9.16
N SER A 131 0.62 -17.88 -8.21
CA SER A 131 0.99 -16.53 -7.81
C SER A 131 2.51 -16.33 -7.86
N PHE A 132 2.93 -15.07 -7.98
CA PHE A 132 4.30 -14.62 -7.86
C PHE A 132 4.51 -14.02 -6.46
N GLN A 133 5.47 -14.54 -5.71
CA GLN A 133 5.84 -13.96 -4.43
C GLN A 133 6.92 -12.90 -4.61
N VAL A 134 6.58 -11.64 -4.35
CA VAL A 134 7.57 -10.57 -4.20
C VAL A 134 8.13 -10.65 -2.78
N LEU A 135 9.44 -10.82 -2.67
CA LEU A 135 10.12 -11.11 -1.40
C LEU A 135 10.49 -9.85 -0.61
N HIS A 136 10.67 -8.73 -1.31
CA HIS A 136 11.09 -7.46 -0.75
C HIS A 136 10.11 -6.34 -1.11
N ASN A 137 10.28 -5.16 -0.53
CA ASN A 137 9.53 -3.99 -0.98
C ASN A 137 10.25 -3.41 -2.20
N ASP A 138 9.84 -3.84 -3.38
CA ASP A 138 10.48 -3.47 -4.65
C ASP A 138 9.76 -2.27 -5.30
N THR A 139 10.43 -1.62 -6.22
CA THR A 139 9.84 -0.57 -7.07
C THR A 139 10.19 -0.82 -8.54
N ILE A 140 9.36 -0.32 -9.45
CA ILE A 140 9.64 -0.25 -10.88
C ILE A 140 9.20 1.14 -11.34
N GLY A 141 10.15 2.05 -11.51
CA GLY A 141 9.88 3.47 -11.71
C GLY A 141 9.05 4.02 -10.55
N PRO A 142 7.94 4.74 -10.82
CA PRO A 142 7.10 5.30 -9.75
C PRO A 142 6.21 4.24 -9.06
N LEU A 143 6.17 3.00 -9.55
CA LEU A 143 5.28 1.98 -9.04
C LEU A 143 5.93 1.14 -7.96
N SER A 144 5.32 1.09 -6.78
CA SER A 144 5.78 0.21 -5.69
C SER A 144 5.14 -1.18 -5.79
N PHE A 145 5.92 -2.22 -5.54
CA PHE A 145 5.51 -3.60 -5.35
C PHE A 145 5.95 -4.07 -3.95
N PRO A 146 5.17 -3.78 -2.90
CA PRO A 146 5.46 -4.26 -1.55
C PRO A 146 5.58 -5.79 -1.49
N ARG A 147 6.32 -6.31 -0.50
CA ARG A 147 6.43 -7.75 -0.28
C ARG A 147 5.03 -8.39 -0.18
N GLY A 148 4.85 -9.52 -0.84
CA GLY A 148 3.56 -10.21 -0.85
C GLY A 148 3.31 -11.04 -2.10
N SER A 149 2.13 -11.66 -2.14
CA SER A 149 1.69 -12.50 -3.25
C SER A 149 1.01 -11.64 -4.32
N TYR A 150 1.33 -11.90 -5.59
CA TYR A 150 0.81 -11.21 -6.76
C TYR A 150 0.30 -12.21 -7.78
N ARG A 151 -0.78 -11.86 -8.49
CA ARG A 151 -1.26 -12.61 -9.64
C ARG A 151 -0.91 -11.87 -10.93
N ILE A 152 -0.62 -12.64 -11.97
CA ILE A 152 -0.43 -12.11 -13.31
C ILE A 152 -1.73 -12.27 -14.08
N VAL A 153 -2.15 -11.20 -14.76
CA VAL A 153 -3.31 -11.18 -15.64
C VAL A 153 -2.82 -10.96 -17.07
N ILE A 154 -3.27 -11.80 -17.99
CA ILE A 154 -3.06 -11.64 -19.44
C ILE A 154 -4.30 -10.96 -20.01
N PRO A 155 -4.22 -9.67 -20.38
CA PRO A 155 -5.38 -8.98 -20.93
C PRO A 155 -5.85 -9.61 -22.24
N ARG A 156 -7.16 -9.53 -22.52
CA ARG A 156 -7.76 -10.04 -23.76
C ARG A 156 -7.05 -9.46 -24.99
N GLY A 157 -6.81 -10.34 -25.97
CA GLY A 157 -6.07 -10.00 -27.20
C GLY A 157 -4.56 -9.99 -27.04
N SER A 158 -4.04 -10.19 -25.82
CA SER A 158 -2.60 -10.39 -25.67
C SER A 158 -2.18 -11.80 -26.10
N ILE A 159 -1.05 -11.87 -26.80
CA ILE A 159 -0.36 -13.09 -27.19
C ILE A 159 0.72 -13.50 -26.16
N ILE A 160 0.86 -12.77 -25.04
CA ILE A 160 1.81 -13.12 -23.99
C ILE A 160 1.23 -14.30 -23.20
N LEU A 161 2.03 -15.36 -23.05
CA LEU A 161 1.69 -16.52 -22.23
C LEU A 161 2.12 -16.29 -20.77
N CYS A 162 1.49 -17.03 -19.85
CA CYS A 162 1.72 -16.90 -18.41
C CYS A 162 3.18 -17.13 -17.99
N GLY A 163 3.82 -18.21 -18.45
CA GLY A 163 5.23 -18.50 -18.13
C GLY A 163 6.18 -17.36 -18.51
N PRO A 164 6.15 -16.87 -19.77
CA PRO A 164 6.86 -15.66 -20.17
C PRO A 164 6.53 -14.43 -19.33
N ALA A 165 5.27 -14.20 -18.98
CA ALA A 165 4.87 -13.06 -18.15
C ALA A 165 5.49 -13.13 -16.74
N PHE A 166 5.51 -14.30 -16.09
CA PHE A 166 6.18 -14.50 -14.80
C PHE A 166 7.69 -14.22 -14.90
N LYS A 167 8.35 -14.71 -15.96
CA LYS A 167 9.78 -14.47 -16.19
C LYS A 167 10.06 -12.98 -16.42
N LEU A 168 9.23 -12.29 -17.20
CA LEU A 168 9.35 -10.86 -17.44
C LEU A 168 9.13 -10.05 -16.17
N PHE A 169 8.11 -10.37 -15.37
CA PHE A 169 7.88 -9.67 -14.12
C PHE A 169 9.05 -9.84 -13.14
N LYS A 170 9.56 -11.07 -12.98
CA LYS A 170 10.78 -11.33 -12.20
C LYS A 170 11.95 -10.49 -12.69
N GLN A 171 12.12 -10.39 -14.01
CA GLN A 171 13.18 -9.58 -14.60
C GLN A 171 12.98 -8.09 -14.29
N PHE A 172 11.76 -7.56 -14.45
CA PHE A 172 11.45 -6.14 -14.30
C PHE A 172 11.62 -5.62 -12.87
N LEU A 173 11.46 -6.47 -11.85
CA LEU A 173 11.77 -6.10 -10.46
C LEU A 173 13.26 -5.71 -10.26
N ASN A 174 14.16 -6.08 -11.18
CA ASN A 174 15.56 -5.64 -11.16
C ASN A 174 15.78 -4.27 -11.82
N TYR A 175 14.73 -3.56 -12.21
CA TYR A 175 14.80 -2.25 -12.88
C TYR A 175 14.03 -1.19 -12.07
N PRO A 176 14.55 -0.79 -10.89
CA PRO A 176 13.87 0.15 -10.00
C PRO A 176 13.72 1.55 -10.58
N ASP A 177 14.57 1.94 -11.52
CA ASP A 177 14.47 3.18 -12.29
C ASP A 177 13.28 3.20 -13.28
N GLY A 178 12.67 2.04 -13.55
CA GLY A 178 11.58 1.87 -14.51
C GLY A 178 12.04 1.82 -15.98
N VAL A 179 13.34 1.79 -16.25
CA VAL A 179 13.90 1.67 -17.60
C VAL A 179 13.93 0.20 -17.99
N LEU A 180 12.78 -0.31 -18.44
CA LEU A 180 12.60 -1.74 -18.70
C LEU A 180 13.37 -2.21 -19.96
N PRO A 181 13.93 -3.43 -19.92
CA PRO A 181 14.73 -3.96 -21.02
C PRO A 181 13.88 -4.25 -22.27
N LYS A 182 14.53 -4.34 -23.43
CA LYS A 182 13.90 -4.74 -24.70
C LYS A 182 12.68 -3.87 -25.08
N ASN A 183 12.76 -2.58 -24.74
CA ASN A 183 11.73 -1.56 -24.98
C ASN A 183 10.37 -1.92 -24.38
N TRP A 184 10.35 -2.60 -23.23
CA TRP A 184 9.11 -2.69 -22.46
C TRP A 184 8.80 -1.35 -21.81
N ARG A 185 7.52 -1.11 -21.54
CA ARG A 185 7.05 0.06 -20.78
C ARG A 185 6.06 -0.38 -19.72
N LEU A 186 6.01 0.37 -18.64
CA LEU A 186 5.04 0.24 -17.57
C LEU A 186 4.03 1.37 -17.68
N LYS A 187 2.74 1.03 -17.60
CA LYS A 187 1.66 1.96 -17.27
C LYS A 187 1.34 1.78 -15.78
N PRO A 188 1.84 2.66 -14.90
CA PRO A 188 1.84 2.41 -13.46
C PRO A 188 0.43 2.36 -12.85
N SER A 189 -0.50 3.19 -13.32
CA SER A 189 -1.86 3.32 -12.77
C SER A 189 -2.61 1.99 -12.64
N VAL A 190 -2.34 1.03 -13.53
CA VAL A 190 -2.97 -0.29 -13.56
C VAL A 190 -1.95 -1.43 -13.56
N ALA A 191 -0.70 -1.15 -13.19
CA ALA A 191 0.42 -2.10 -13.20
C ALA A 191 0.50 -2.93 -14.51
N LEU A 192 0.30 -2.27 -15.65
CA LEU A 192 0.28 -2.89 -16.98
C LEU A 192 1.63 -2.72 -17.67
N PHE A 193 2.28 -3.82 -17.96
CA PHE A 193 3.50 -3.89 -18.74
C PHE A 193 3.15 -4.15 -20.20
N PHE A 194 3.76 -3.43 -21.13
CA PHE A 194 3.50 -3.62 -22.56
C PHE A 194 4.72 -3.29 -23.43
N LYS A 195 4.76 -3.85 -24.65
CA LYS A 195 5.70 -3.41 -25.70
C LYS A 195 5.05 -2.34 -26.58
N PRO A 196 5.61 -1.11 -26.69
CA PRO A 196 5.02 -0.02 -27.48
C PRO A 196 4.72 -0.40 -28.93
N ALA A 197 5.66 -1.07 -29.61
CA ALA A 197 5.48 -1.50 -31.00
C ALA A 197 4.28 -2.45 -31.22
N ASN A 198 3.74 -3.06 -30.16
CA ASN A 198 2.60 -3.98 -30.21
C ASN A 198 1.77 -3.87 -28.92
N ALA A 199 1.46 -2.66 -28.48
CA ALA A 199 0.92 -2.41 -27.13
C ALA A 199 -0.38 -3.19 -26.83
N GLN A 200 -1.20 -3.45 -27.85
CA GLN A 200 -2.44 -4.22 -27.70
C GLN A 200 -2.24 -5.73 -27.66
N ARG A 201 -1.16 -6.27 -28.23
CA ARG A 201 -0.92 -7.71 -28.32
C ARG A 201 0.13 -8.20 -27.34
N LYS A 202 1.12 -7.38 -27.00
CA LYS A 202 2.20 -7.75 -26.07
C LYS A 202 2.05 -6.97 -24.78
N LYS A 203 1.15 -7.41 -23.91
CA LYS A 203 0.86 -6.78 -22.62
C LYS A 203 0.53 -7.80 -21.55
N PHE A 204 0.91 -7.54 -20.31
CA PHE A 204 0.47 -8.29 -19.14
C PHE A 204 0.37 -7.34 -17.95
N ARG A 205 -0.45 -7.71 -16.97
CA ARG A 205 -0.73 -6.90 -15.80
C ARG A 205 -0.38 -7.67 -14.54
N VAL A 206 0.04 -6.96 -13.49
CA VAL A 206 0.36 -7.56 -12.20
C VAL A 206 -0.51 -6.95 -11.11
N ASP A 207 -1.35 -7.78 -10.51
CA ASP A 207 -2.23 -7.39 -9.41
C ASP A 207 -1.80 -8.08 -8.11
N PRO A 208 -2.06 -7.48 -6.95
CA PRO A 208 -1.98 -8.21 -5.69
C PRO A 208 -2.87 -9.44 -5.73
N ALA A 209 -2.37 -10.56 -5.22
CA ALA A 209 -3.21 -11.72 -4.91
C ALA A 209 -4.01 -11.38 -3.64
N THR A 210 -5.33 -11.57 -3.71
CA THR A 210 -6.27 -11.39 -2.60
C THR A 210 -6.00 -12.38 -1.48
#